data_AF-A0A428HZG1-F1
#
_entry.id   AF-A0A428HZG1-F1
#
_cell.length_a   1.000
_cell.length_b   1.000
_cell.length_c   1.000
_cell.angle_alpha   90.00
_cell.angle_beta   90.00
_cell.angle_gamma   90.00
#
_symmetry.space_group_name_H-M   'P 1'
#
loop_
_entity.id
_entity.type
_entity.pdbx_description
1 polymer ?
#
loop_
_entity_poly.entity_id
_entity_poly.type
_entity_poly.pdbx_seq_one_letter_code
_entity_poly.pdbx_strand_id
1 'polypeptide(L)'
;MTLQKERTAGGLVYFNIYLKREVAISLRSETITLKNKTFIKGVHIVKWFEKAVGREKIIHLFDGDLDLNNVFLDTVLCYDYKLDLVLYLFDLPTNFPEKWQKSAFNAIKINLEFFNLDEIHFYSKGVHKVNGQLELLFLEKKVEFNFINQNDVILSGSSDLVRIAEIGPVKIDT
;
A
#
# COMPACT_ATOMS: atom_id res chain seq x y z
N MET A 1 10.92 34.15 43.73
CA MET A 1 12.17 34.88 43.44
C MET A 1 12.80 34.22 42.22
N THR A 2 12.25 34.51 41.02
CA THR A 2 12.86 35.26 39.88
C THR A 2 14.01 34.46 39.23
N LEU A 3 14.01 34.06 37.94
CA LEU A 3 13.78 34.75 36.64
C LEU A 3 13.39 33.72 35.54
N GLN A 4 12.39 34.00 34.68
CA GLN A 4 12.48 34.33 33.23
C GLN A 4 13.36 33.40 32.36
N LYS A 5 12.76 32.58 31.47
CA LYS A 5 12.32 32.80 30.07
C LYS A 5 13.44 32.62 29.04
N GLU A 6 13.46 31.45 28.39
CA GLU A 6 13.91 31.33 27.00
C GLU A 6 12.81 30.66 26.17
N ARG A 7 12.45 31.35 25.07
CA ARG A 7 11.57 30.87 24.03
C ARG A 7 12.44 30.16 22.99
N THR A 8 12.04 28.96 22.58
CA THR A 8 12.30 28.49 21.22
C THR A 8 11.01 27.88 20.69
N ALA A 9 10.50 28.52 19.64
CA ALA A 9 9.31 28.15 18.92
C ALA A 9 9.55 26.89 18.09
N GLY A 10 8.56 25.99 18.08
CA GLY A 10 8.59 24.76 17.30
C GLY A 10 7.71 23.71 17.96
N GLY A 11 6.44 24.02 18.17
CA GLY A 11 5.47 23.03 18.68
C GLY A 11 5.36 21.89 17.68
N LEU A 12 5.94 20.74 18.03
CA LEU A 12 5.55 19.45 17.46
C LEU A 12 4.12 19.20 17.92
N VAL A 13 3.17 19.39 17.01
CA VAL A 13 1.80 18.92 17.21
C VAL A 13 1.82 17.43 16.95
N TYR A 14 2.03 16.65 18.01
CA TYR A 14 1.79 15.21 18.01
C TYR A 14 0.28 14.98 17.99
N PHE A 15 -0.26 14.49 16.87
CA PHE A 15 -1.59 13.90 16.86
C PHE A 15 -1.45 12.44 17.28
N ASN A 16 -1.55 12.17 18.57
CA ASN A 16 -1.77 10.82 19.07
C ASN A 16 -3.27 10.56 19.11
N ILE A 17 -3.82 9.82 18.14
CA ILE A 17 -5.15 9.24 18.27
C ILE A 17 -4.98 7.89 18.97
N TYR A 18 -5.21 7.85 20.28
CA TYR A 18 -5.22 6.61 21.04
C TYR A 18 -6.59 5.94 20.89
N LEU A 19 -6.65 4.79 20.21
CA LEU A 19 -7.73 3.83 20.37
C LEU A 19 -7.25 2.69 21.27
N LYS A 20 -7.81 2.67 22.47
CA LYS A 20 -7.47 1.78 23.58
C LYS A 20 -8.05 0.39 23.34
N ARG A 21 -7.20 -0.62 23.07
CA ARG A 21 -7.44 -2.03 23.45
C ARG A 21 -6.14 -2.82 23.40
N GLU A 22 -5.77 -3.37 24.55
CA GLU A 22 -4.70 -4.36 24.71
C GLU A 22 -5.03 -5.61 23.87
N VAL A 23 -4.09 -6.01 23.02
CA VAL A 23 -3.96 -7.41 22.59
C VAL A 23 -2.49 -7.77 22.74
N ALA A 24 -2.19 -8.55 23.78
CA ALA A 24 -0.92 -9.22 23.91
C ALA A 24 -0.82 -10.27 22.80
N ILE A 25 -0.01 -10.00 21.77
CA ILE A 25 0.40 -11.03 20.82
C ILE A 25 1.83 -11.41 21.16
N SER A 26 1.99 -12.48 21.94
CA SER A 26 3.28 -13.14 22.12
C SER A 26 3.67 -13.79 20.79
N LEU A 27 4.43 -13.08 19.97
CA LEU A 27 5.16 -13.68 18.85
C LEU A 27 6.62 -13.84 19.28
N ARG A 28 6.97 -15.03 19.78
CA ARG A 28 8.34 -15.53 19.65
C ARG A 28 8.53 -15.86 18.17
N SER A 29 8.95 -14.89 17.37
CA SER A 29 9.58 -15.15 16.07
C SER A 29 11.06 -14.83 16.21
N GLU A 30 11.86 -15.87 16.28
CA GLU A 30 13.29 -15.76 16.04
C GLU A 30 13.52 -15.15 14.65
N THR A 31 14.45 -14.22 14.59
CA THR A 31 14.86 -13.41 13.44
C THR A 31 15.08 -14.27 12.19
N ILE A 32 14.51 -13.89 11.05
CA ILE A 32 14.96 -14.43 9.75
C ILE A 32 15.26 -13.28 8.80
N THR A 33 16.55 -13.16 8.52
CA THR A 33 17.17 -12.29 7.54
C THR A 33 16.64 -12.59 6.13
N LEU A 34 16.23 -11.53 5.42
CA LEU A 34 15.82 -11.55 4.02
C LEU A 34 16.95 -12.03 3.10
N LYS A 35 17.09 -13.34 2.91
CA LYS A 35 17.65 -13.96 1.70
C LYS A 35 16.94 -15.30 1.47
N ASN A 36 16.18 -15.35 0.38
CA ASN A 36 15.52 -16.53 -0.20
C ASN A 36 14.39 -17.17 0.63
N LYS A 37 13.16 -16.87 0.19
CA LYS A 37 11.89 -17.61 0.39
C LYS A 37 11.86 -18.57 1.58
N THR A 38 11.34 -18.10 2.71
CA THR A 38 10.94 -18.96 3.82
C THR A 38 9.41 -19.07 3.84
N PHE A 39 8.89 -20.25 3.49
CA PHE A 39 7.47 -20.58 3.67
C PHE A 39 7.24 -20.96 5.13
N ILE A 40 6.46 -20.16 5.85
CA ILE A 40 5.94 -20.55 7.16
C ILE A 40 4.78 -21.52 6.94
N LYS A 41 4.90 -22.71 7.51
CA LYS A 41 3.90 -23.79 7.42
C LYS A 41 2.58 -23.30 8.04
N GLY A 42 1.65 -22.84 7.20
CA GLY A 42 0.34 -22.33 7.61
C GLY A 42 -0.06 -20.98 7.00
N VAL A 43 0.89 -20.22 6.42
CA VAL A 43 0.60 -18.97 5.71
C VAL A 43 0.80 -19.20 4.22
N HIS A 44 -0.29 -19.43 3.49
CA HIS A 44 -0.24 -19.33 2.03
C HIS A 44 -0.02 -17.87 1.68
N ILE A 45 1.11 -17.55 1.04
CA ILE A 45 1.31 -16.26 0.39
C ILE A 45 0.39 -16.24 -0.83
N VAL A 46 -0.77 -15.65 -0.60
CA VAL A 46 -1.84 -15.40 -1.56
C VAL A 46 -1.39 -14.23 -2.44
N LYS A 47 -1.62 -14.27 -3.76
CA LYS A 47 -1.31 -13.11 -4.62
C LYS A 47 -2.08 -11.88 -4.12
N TRP A 48 -1.48 -10.68 -4.23
CA TRP A 48 -2.05 -9.45 -3.65
C TRP A 48 -3.50 -9.15 -4.07
N PHE A 49 -3.95 -9.64 -5.22
CA PHE A 49 -5.30 -9.41 -5.73
C PHE A 49 -6.31 -10.53 -5.41
N GLU A 50 -5.89 -11.70 -4.93
CA GLU A 50 -6.75 -12.90 -4.88
C GLU A 50 -8.03 -12.72 -4.06
N LYS A 51 -7.97 -11.92 -3.00
CA LYS A 51 -9.12 -11.58 -2.15
C LYS A 51 -9.62 -10.14 -2.35
N ALA A 52 -9.03 -9.38 -3.27
CA ALA A 52 -9.51 -8.05 -3.61
C ALA A 52 -10.82 -8.12 -4.40
N VAL A 53 -11.73 -7.18 -4.16
CA VAL A 53 -12.91 -7.00 -5.01
C VAL A 53 -12.44 -6.46 -6.37
N GLY A 54 -12.89 -7.05 -7.46
CA GLY A 54 -12.43 -6.67 -8.81
C GLY A 54 -11.23 -7.46 -9.33
N ARG A 55 -10.81 -8.54 -8.64
CA ARG A 55 -9.68 -9.39 -9.02
C ARG A 55 -9.76 -9.97 -10.41
N GLU A 56 -10.97 -10.17 -10.93
CA GLU A 56 -11.23 -10.67 -12.27
C GLU A 56 -10.60 -9.76 -13.33
N LYS A 57 -10.45 -8.47 -13.07
CA LYS A 57 -9.71 -7.55 -13.95
C LYS A 57 -8.25 -7.98 -14.09
N ILE A 58 -7.59 -8.39 -13.00
CA ILE A 58 -6.19 -8.83 -13.06
C ILE A 58 -6.06 -10.15 -13.80
N ILE A 59 -6.95 -11.09 -13.50
CA ILE A 59 -6.98 -12.42 -14.14
C ILE A 59 -7.24 -12.28 -15.64
N HIS A 60 -8.25 -11.51 -16.05
CA HIS A 60 -8.65 -11.41 -17.46
C HIS A 60 -7.71 -10.52 -18.29
N LEU A 61 -7.12 -9.47 -17.72
CA LEU A 61 -6.30 -8.53 -18.49
C LEU A 61 -4.83 -8.96 -18.54
N PHE A 62 -4.32 -9.59 -17.49
CA PHE A 62 -2.89 -9.89 -17.32
C PHE A 62 -2.61 -11.37 -17.05
N ASP A 63 -3.60 -12.26 -17.20
CA ASP A 63 -3.48 -13.70 -16.86
C ASP A 63 -3.05 -13.93 -15.40
N GLY A 64 -3.43 -13.00 -14.51
CA GLY A 64 -3.01 -13.02 -13.11
C GLY A 64 -1.54 -12.66 -12.87
N ASP A 65 -0.82 -12.19 -13.90
CA ASP A 65 0.57 -11.75 -13.85
C ASP A 65 0.66 -10.23 -13.75
N LEU A 66 0.43 -9.71 -12.53
CA LEU A 66 0.63 -8.31 -12.21
C LEU A 66 1.08 -8.18 -10.78
N ASP A 67 2.18 -7.47 -10.54
CA ASP A 67 2.84 -7.37 -9.25
C ASP A 67 2.94 -5.90 -8.81
N LEU A 68 2.98 -5.66 -7.49
CA LEU A 68 3.08 -4.34 -6.87
C LEU A 68 4.44 -4.09 -6.18
N ASN A 69 5.49 -4.86 -6.54
CA ASN A 69 6.85 -4.74 -5.99
C ASN A 69 7.63 -3.52 -6.48
N ASN A 70 7.28 -2.97 -7.65
CA ASN A 70 7.90 -1.75 -8.18
C ASN A 70 6.81 -0.83 -8.74
N VAL A 71 6.28 0.02 -7.86
CA VAL A 71 5.20 0.95 -8.16
C VAL A 71 5.59 2.36 -7.76
N PHE A 72 5.08 3.34 -8.49
CA PHE A 72 5.11 4.74 -8.10
C PHE A 72 3.77 5.11 -7.47
N LEU A 73 3.80 5.46 -6.19
CA LEU A 73 2.63 5.99 -5.49
C LEU A 73 2.42 7.44 -5.89
N ASP A 74 1.41 7.68 -6.73
CA ASP A 74 1.12 9.01 -7.26
C ASP A 74 0.24 9.82 -6.30
N THR A 75 -0.84 9.20 -5.82
CA THR A 75 -1.89 9.90 -5.07
C THR A 75 -2.35 9.06 -3.88
N VAL A 76 -2.53 9.73 -2.74
CA VAL A 76 -3.12 9.19 -1.52
C VAL A 76 -4.28 10.09 -1.12
N LEU A 77 -5.51 9.59 -1.14
CA LEU A 77 -6.70 10.35 -0.75
C LEU A 77 -7.42 9.63 0.38
N CYS A 78 -7.42 10.22 1.56
CA CYS A 78 -8.13 9.69 2.71
C CYS A 78 -9.39 10.52 2.93
N TYR A 79 -10.54 9.84 2.92
CA TYR A 79 -11.86 10.34 3.28
C TYR A 79 -12.36 9.55 4.48
N ASP A 80 -13.33 10.06 5.23
CA ASP A 80 -13.90 9.50 6.47
C ASP A 80 -13.45 8.06 6.83
N TYR A 81 -13.91 7.05 6.07
CA TYR A 81 -13.55 5.64 6.25
C TYR A 81 -13.05 4.97 4.95
N LYS A 82 -12.53 5.75 4.00
CA LYS A 82 -12.05 5.27 2.69
C LYS A 82 -10.68 5.83 2.36
N LEU A 83 -9.78 4.98 1.87
CA LEU A 83 -8.48 5.38 1.34
C LEU A 83 -8.38 5.00 -0.12
N ASP A 84 -8.02 5.95 -0.97
CA ASP A 84 -7.70 5.70 -2.37
C ASP A 84 -6.20 5.84 -2.57
N LEU A 85 -5.58 4.80 -3.13
CA LEU A 85 -4.18 4.77 -3.54
C LEU A 85 -4.11 4.65 -5.06
N VAL A 86 -3.54 5.67 -5.70
CA VAL A 86 -3.26 5.64 -7.14
C VAL A 86 -1.80 5.28 -7.35
N LEU A 87 -1.57 4.19 -8.07
CA LEU A 87 -0.27 3.62 -8.36
C LEU A 87 -0.01 3.62 -9.86
N TYR A 88 1.24 3.88 -10.24
CA TYR A 88 1.72 3.64 -11.60
C TYR A 88 2.75 2.51 -11.62
N LEU A 89 2.57 1.59 -12.56
CA LEU A 89 3.51 0.51 -12.84
C LEU A 89 4.21 0.85 -14.16
N PHE A 90 5.53 0.94 -14.12
CA PHE A 90 6.37 1.14 -15.30
C PHE A 90 6.95 -0.18 -15.83
N ASP A 91 7.11 -1.16 -14.95
CA ASP A 91 7.48 -2.52 -15.32
C ASP A 91 6.25 -3.24 -15.87
N LEU A 92 6.07 -3.16 -17.20
CA LEU A 92 4.91 -3.73 -17.86
C LEU A 92 4.95 -5.27 -17.83
N PRO A 93 3.83 -5.94 -17.50
CA PRO A 93 3.76 -7.40 -17.54
C PRO A 93 3.87 -7.90 -18.98
N THR A 94 4.23 -9.18 -19.14
CA THR A 94 4.38 -9.80 -20.47
C THR A 94 3.05 -9.89 -21.21
N ASN A 95 1.95 -10.09 -20.46
CA ASN A 95 0.60 -10.22 -20.99
C ASN A 95 -0.22 -8.98 -20.65
N PHE A 96 -0.81 -8.34 -21.65
CA PHE A 96 -1.80 -7.27 -21.49
C PHE A 96 -2.70 -7.20 -22.74
N PRO A 97 -3.87 -6.53 -22.67
CA PRO A 97 -4.85 -6.54 -23.76
C PRO A 97 -4.29 -5.97 -25.07
N GLU A 98 -4.52 -6.65 -26.20
CA GLU A 98 -4.07 -6.19 -27.53
C GLU A 98 -4.52 -4.77 -27.88
N LYS A 99 -5.72 -4.37 -27.44
CA LYS A 99 -6.23 -3.01 -27.64
C LYS A 99 -5.33 -1.93 -27.01
N TRP A 100 -4.56 -2.27 -25.98
CA TRP A 100 -3.60 -1.35 -25.35
C TRP A 100 -2.30 -1.26 -26.16
N GLN A 101 -1.92 -2.26 -26.94
CA GLN A 101 -0.75 -2.18 -27.84
C GLN A 101 -0.91 -1.08 -28.90
N LYS A 102 -2.15 -0.76 -29.26
CA LYS A 102 -2.47 0.33 -30.21
C LYS A 102 -2.35 1.72 -29.58
N SER A 103 -2.38 1.82 -28.25
CA SER A 103 -2.12 3.05 -27.51
C SER A 103 -0.63 3.14 -27.18
N ALA A 104 0.03 4.26 -27.43
CA ALA A 104 1.46 4.44 -27.16
C ALA A 104 1.79 4.61 -25.66
N PHE A 105 1.13 3.86 -24.77
CA PHE A 105 1.23 3.98 -23.32
C PHE A 105 2.61 3.54 -22.81
N ASN A 106 3.00 4.03 -21.63
CA ASN A 106 4.28 3.69 -20.98
C ASN A 106 4.13 3.34 -19.50
N ALA A 107 2.91 3.35 -18.97
CA ALA A 107 2.63 2.90 -17.61
C ALA A 107 1.21 2.30 -17.49
N ILE A 108 1.01 1.47 -16.47
CA ILE A 108 -0.32 1.01 -16.06
C ILE A 108 -0.72 1.78 -14.81
N LYS A 109 -1.87 2.44 -14.85
CA LYS A 109 -2.50 3.05 -13.69
C LYS A 109 -3.34 2.01 -12.97
N ILE A 110 -3.21 1.94 -11.65
CA ILE A 110 -4.10 1.18 -10.76
C ILE A 110 -4.64 2.13 -9.70
N ASN A 111 -5.95 2.10 -9.49
CA ASN A 111 -6.58 2.73 -8.32
C ASN A 111 -7.10 1.64 -7.38
N LEU A 112 -6.51 1.58 -6.19
CA LEU A 112 -6.95 0.71 -5.10
C LEU A 112 -7.72 1.53 -4.08
N GLU A 113 -8.88 1.02 -3.68
CA GLU A 113 -9.71 1.65 -2.67
C GLU A 113 -9.87 0.72 -1.48
N PHE A 114 -9.55 1.22 -0.29
CA PHE A 114 -9.70 0.53 0.97
C PHE A 114 -10.92 1.10 1.70
N PHE A 115 -11.83 0.24 2.15
CA PHE A 115 -13.08 0.66 2.78
C PHE A 115 -13.16 0.18 4.22
N ASN A 116 -13.83 0.98 5.05
CA ASN A 116 -13.90 0.81 6.50
C ASN A 116 -12.49 0.76 7.09
N LEU A 117 -11.74 1.85 6.89
CA LEU A 117 -10.42 2.01 7.50
C LEU A 117 -10.53 1.91 9.03
N ASP A 118 -9.72 1.03 9.62
CA ASP A 118 -9.56 0.95 11.07
C ASP A 118 -8.48 1.93 11.55
N GLU A 119 -7.35 1.93 10.86
CA GLU A 119 -6.20 2.78 11.15
C GLU A 119 -5.40 3.06 9.88
N ILE A 120 -4.72 4.21 9.89
CA ILE A 120 -3.78 4.61 8.86
C ILE A 120 -2.63 5.37 9.52
N HIS A 121 -1.41 5.01 9.14
CA HIS A 121 -0.18 5.55 9.70
C HIS A 121 0.68 6.12 8.57
N PHE A 122 1.14 7.36 8.75
CA PHE A 122 2.02 8.05 7.82
C PHE A 122 3.37 8.32 8.50
N TYR A 123 4.45 7.76 7.96
CA TYR A 123 5.79 7.84 8.56
C TYR A 123 6.71 8.84 7.84
N SER A 124 6.27 9.39 6.71
CA SER A 124 7.05 10.34 5.90
C SER A 124 6.40 11.72 5.82
N LYS A 125 7.21 12.78 5.71
CA LYS A 125 6.76 14.16 5.42
C LYS A 125 6.26 14.35 3.97
N GLY A 126 6.26 13.29 3.17
CA GLY A 126 5.65 13.22 1.85
C GLY A 126 5.46 11.75 1.46
N VAL A 127 4.22 11.36 1.19
CA VAL A 127 3.83 9.99 0.81
C VAL A 127 3.25 9.90 -0.59
N HIS A 128 3.40 10.95 -1.38
CA HIS A 128 2.98 10.98 -2.78
C HIS A 128 4.22 11.18 -3.65
N LYS A 129 4.12 10.73 -4.89
CA LYS A 129 5.18 10.75 -5.91
C LYS A 129 6.46 10.03 -5.47
N VAL A 130 6.30 8.82 -4.95
CA VAL A 130 7.40 8.01 -4.42
C VAL A 130 7.38 6.59 -4.96
N ASN A 131 8.55 6.07 -5.32
CA ASN A 131 8.73 4.68 -5.73
C ASN A 131 8.78 3.75 -4.52
N GLY A 132 8.20 2.57 -4.66
CA GLY A 132 8.22 1.55 -3.63
C GLY A 132 7.45 0.30 -4.02
N GLN A 133 7.05 -0.43 -2.99
CA GLN A 133 6.30 -1.67 -3.06
C GLN A 133 5.04 -1.53 -2.21
N LEU A 134 3.91 -2.04 -2.71
CA LEU A 134 2.69 -2.19 -1.90
C LEU A 134 2.50 -3.67 -1.54
N GLU A 135 2.57 -3.97 -0.25
CA GLU A 135 2.24 -5.28 0.30
C GLU A 135 0.82 -5.29 0.84
N LEU A 136 0.09 -6.38 0.57
CA LEU A 136 -1.24 -6.65 1.10
C LEU A 136 -1.26 -7.98 1.83
N LEU A 137 -1.64 -7.96 3.10
CA LEU A 137 -1.83 -9.15 3.92
C LEU A 137 -3.32 -9.34 4.22
N PHE A 138 -3.90 -10.42 3.72
CA PHE A 138 -5.32 -10.70 3.94
C PHE A 138 -5.53 -11.64 5.14
N LEU A 139 -6.03 -11.06 6.22
CA LEU A 139 -6.49 -11.77 7.41
C LEU A 139 -7.94 -12.27 7.21
N GLU A 140 -8.51 -12.91 8.24
CA GLU A 140 -9.87 -13.48 8.15
C GLU A 140 -10.95 -12.42 7.91
N LYS A 141 -10.79 -11.23 8.50
CA LYS A 141 -11.82 -10.17 8.49
C LYS A 141 -11.30 -8.81 8.01
N LYS A 142 -10.01 -8.72 7.68
CA LYS A 142 -9.32 -7.46 7.39
C LYS A 142 -8.24 -7.68 6.34
N VAL A 143 -7.86 -6.59 5.68
CA VAL A 143 -6.66 -6.47 4.88
C VAL A 143 -5.75 -5.44 5.54
N GLU A 144 -4.51 -5.85 5.83
CA GLU A 144 -3.44 -4.94 6.20
C GLU A 144 -2.67 -4.55 4.94
N PHE A 145 -2.27 -3.29 4.85
CA PHE A 145 -1.50 -2.78 3.74
C PHE A 145 -0.28 -2.02 4.22
N ASN A 146 0.84 -2.20 3.51
CA ASN A 146 2.09 -1.49 3.76
C ASN A 146 2.68 -1.00 2.44
N PHE A 147 2.86 0.30 2.31
CA PHE A 147 3.69 0.88 1.27
C PHE A 147 5.09 1.10 1.81
N ILE A 148 6.06 0.46 1.17
CA ILE A 148 7.46 0.37 1.59
C ILE A 148 8.32 0.98 0.50
N ASN A 149 9.19 1.92 0.84
CA ASN A 149 10.22 2.38 -0.09
C ASN A 149 11.57 1.71 0.22
N GLN A 150 12.64 2.11 -0.46
CA GLN A 150 13.97 1.51 -0.25
C GLN A 150 14.52 1.63 1.18
N ASN A 151 13.99 2.55 1.98
CA ASN A 151 14.53 2.90 3.29
C ASN A 151 13.64 2.44 4.45
N ASP A 152 12.31 2.55 4.32
CA ASP A 152 11.36 2.19 5.39
C ASP A 152 9.90 2.10 4.88
N VAL A 153 9.01 1.65 5.76
CA VAL A 153 7.55 1.81 5.62
C VAL A 153 7.21 3.29 5.66
N ILE A 154 6.50 3.78 4.63
CA ILE A 154 6.08 5.19 4.57
C ILE A 154 4.60 5.40 4.85
N LEU A 155 3.79 4.37 4.56
CA LEU A 155 2.35 4.36 4.75
C LEU A 155 1.95 2.94 5.14
N SER A 156 1.18 2.79 6.21
CA SER A 156 0.55 1.52 6.55
C SER A 156 -0.87 1.72 7.07
N GLY A 157 -1.63 0.65 7.13
CA GLY A 157 -2.96 0.67 7.74
C GLY A 157 -3.70 -0.64 7.58
N SER A 158 -4.96 -0.63 8.00
CA SER A 158 -5.86 -1.77 7.83
C SER A 158 -7.28 -1.33 7.50
N SER A 159 -7.97 -2.20 6.78
CA SER A 159 -9.36 -2.00 6.36
C SER A 159 -10.10 -3.34 6.30
N ASP A 160 -11.43 -3.31 6.24
CA ASP A 160 -12.23 -4.53 6.08
C ASP A 160 -12.02 -5.18 4.70
N LEU A 161 -11.89 -4.34 3.65
CA LEU A 161 -11.73 -4.80 2.28
C LEU A 161 -10.93 -3.81 1.42
N VAL A 162 -10.41 -4.34 0.32
CA VAL A 162 -9.78 -3.58 -0.77
C VAL A 162 -10.46 -3.91 -2.10
N ARG A 163 -10.63 -2.88 -2.94
CA ARG A 163 -11.23 -2.94 -4.27
C ARG A 163 -10.26 -2.39 -5.32
N ILE A 164 -10.16 -3.10 -6.45
CA ILE A 164 -9.50 -2.62 -7.67
C ILE A 164 -10.52 -1.77 -8.44
N ALA A 165 -10.58 -0.48 -8.13
CA ALA A 165 -11.54 0.44 -8.72
C ALA A 165 -11.26 0.66 -10.21
N GLU A 166 -10.01 0.96 -10.54
CA GLU A 166 -9.57 1.26 -11.90
C GLU A 166 -8.27 0.52 -12.21
N ILE A 167 -8.16 0.03 -13.44
CA ILE A 167 -6.89 -0.42 -14.02
C ILE A 167 -6.87 -0.12 -15.51
N GLY A 168 -5.83 0.55 -15.99
CA GLY A 168 -5.79 1.02 -17.38
C GLY A 168 -4.41 1.45 -17.85
N PRO A 169 -4.19 1.50 -19.17
CA PRO A 169 -2.95 2.00 -19.74
C PRO A 169 -2.96 3.52 -19.67
N VAL A 170 -1.83 4.13 -19.35
CA VAL A 170 -1.68 5.58 -19.34
C VAL A 170 -0.38 5.99 -20.03
N LYS A 171 -0.45 7.12 -20.73
CA LYS A 171 0.75 7.83 -21.19
C LYS A 171 1.10 8.86 -20.14
N ILE A 172 2.27 8.72 -19.54
CA ILE A 172 2.86 9.72 -18.65
C ILE A 172 3.94 10.42 -19.45
N ASP A 173 3.78 11.73 -19.63
CA ASP A 173 4.79 12.58 -20.24
C ASP A 173 5.92 12.79 -19.22
N THR A 174 7.09 12.23 -19.54
CA THR A 174 8.35 12.38 -18.79
C THR A 174 9.10 13.63 -19.21
#